data_AF-A0A960JJK8-F1
#
_entry.id   AF-A0A960JJK8-F1
#
_cell.length_a   1.000
_cell.length_b   1.000
_cell.length_c   1.000
_cell.angle_alpha   90.00
_cell.angle_beta   90.00
_cell.angle_gamma   90.00
#
_symmetry.space_group_name_H-M   'P 1'
#
loop_
_entity.id
_entity.type
_entity.pdbx_description
1 polymer ?
#
loop_
_entity_poly.entity_id
_entity_poly.type
_entity_poly.pdbx_seq_one_letter_code
_entity_poly.pdbx_strand_id
1 'polypeptide(L)'
;MSANVLTIDLPKKVRLRGIILPNEHGSWGFLFEPLIAAVVVAPTFAAFWISVFVIGAFLARQPLKIFASNWKTGRNPDETAVAFRYTLFYGAVFSIGLYGSIYLLPPQTLIPFVLVIPLAIYQLYCDVSRKSRQLMAELTGAIAISSSAAVIAFAGGWSFAASISLWGIFVARSI
;
A
#
# COMPACT_ATOMS: atom_id res chain seq x y z
N MET A 1 -56.40 13.22 -4.04
CA MET A 1 -55.80 12.08 -4.76
C MET A 1 -54.29 12.28 -4.80
N SER A 2 -53.55 11.63 -3.91
CA SER A 2 -52.08 11.71 -3.85
C SER A 2 -51.47 10.68 -4.80
N ALA A 3 -50.74 11.15 -5.81
CA ALA A 3 -49.99 10.29 -6.71
C ALA A 3 -48.84 9.61 -5.94
N ASN A 4 -48.91 8.29 -5.81
CA ASN A 4 -47.81 7.46 -5.34
C ASN A 4 -46.72 7.48 -6.42
N VAL A 5 -45.65 8.22 -6.17
CA VAL A 5 -44.45 8.16 -7.01
C VAL A 5 -43.77 6.83 -6.72
N LEU A 6 -43.92 5.88 -7.64
CA LEU A 6 -43.12 4.65 -7.69
C LEU A 6 -41.65 5.06 -7.86
N THR A 7 -40.90 5.14 -6.77
CA THR A 7 -39.45 5.16 -6.81
C THR A 7 -38.98 3.81 -7.31
N ILE A 8 -38.64 3.74 -8.60
CA ILE A 8 -37.93 2.59 -9.17
C ILE A 8 -36.57 2.57 -8.49
N ASP A 9 -36.38 1.66 -7.52
CA ASP A 9 -35.08 1.36 -6.94
C ASP A 9 -34.20 0.72 -8.01
N LEU A 10 -33.56 1.56 -8.82
CA LEU A 10 -32.53 1.12 -9.75
C LEU A 10 -31.39 0.51 -8.92
N PRO A 11 -30.88 -0.68 -9.26
CA PRO A 11 -29.78 -1.30 -8.53
C PRO A 11 -28.61 -0.32 -8.48
N LYS A 12 -28.22 0.10 -7.27
CA LYS A 12 -27.09 1.00 -7.06
C LYS A 12 -25.85 0.38 -7.70
N LYS A 13 -25.41 0.95 -8.82
CA LYS A 13 -24.21 0.51 -9.52
C LYS A 13 -23.00 0.73 -8.60
N VAL A 14 -22.52 -0.36 -8.00
CA VAL A 14 -21.32 -0.37 -7.17
C VAL A 14 -20.16 0.21 -7.99
N ARG A 15 -19.58 1.32 -7.53
CA ARG A 15 -18.45 1.97 -8.21
C ARG A 15 -17.16 1.22 -7.90
N LEU A 16 -16.98 0.06 -8.55
CA LEU A 16 -15.83 -0.84 -8.42
C LEU A 16 -14.48 -0.11 -8.34
N ARG A 17 -14.22 0.86 -9.23
CA ARG A 17 -12.96 1.61 -9.25
C ARG A 17 -12.65 2.29 -7.92
N GLY A 18 -13.65 2.87 -7.27
CA GLY A 18 -13.49 3.58 -5.99
C GLY A 18 -13.24 2.67 -4.80
N ILE A 19 -13.51 1.36 -4.96
CA ILE A 19 -13.30 0.32 -3.95
C ILE A 19 -11.93 -0.33 -4.12
N ILE A 20 -11.54 -0.58 -5.38
CA ILE A 20 -10.38 -1.41 -5.73
C ILE A 20 -9.09 -0.59 -5.82
N LEU A 21 -9.17 0.67 -6.22
CA LEU A 21 -7.99 1.50 -6.45
C LEU A 21 -7.95 2.68 -5.49
N PRO A 22 -6.75 3.07 -5.01
CA PRO A 22 -6.57 4.32 -4.30
C PRO A 22 -7.02 5.49 -5.15
N ASN A 23 -7.96 6.28 -4.63
CA ASN A 23 -8.53 7.44 -5.32
C ASN A 23 -7.65 8.70 -5.22
N GLU A 24 -6.55 8.63 -4.48
CA GLU A 24 -5.60 9.72 -4.27
C GLU A 24 -4.54 9.69 -5.36
N HIS A 25 -4.61 10.63 -6.30
CA HIS A 25 -3.65 10.70 -7.41
C HIS A 25 -2.20 10.90 -6.95
N GLY A 26 -1.98 11.65 -5.87
CA GLY A 26 -0.63 11.89 -5.32
C GLY A 26 0.04 10.63 -4.75
N SER A 27 -0.75 9.70 -4.20
CA SER A 27 -0.25 8.47 -3.57
C SER A 27 0.44 7.53 -4.57
N TRP A 28 0.11 7.62 -5.86
CA TRP A 28 0.77 6.86 -6.92
C TRP A 28 2.20 7.34 -7.21
N GLY A 29 2.45 8.65 -7.10
CA GLY A 29 3.79 9.21 -7.23
C GLY A 29 4.70 8.72 -6.10
N PHE A 30 4.23 8.79 -4.86
CA PHE A 30 4.96 8.30 -3.69
C PHE A 30 5.26 6.79 -3.74
N LEU A 31 4.45 6.00 -4.46
CA LEU A 31 4.73 4.60 -4.71
C LEU A 31 5.78 4.40 -5.80
N PHE A 32 5.51 4.89 -7.00
CA PHE A 32 6.30 4.52 -8.17
C PHE A 32 7.64 5.24 -8.23
N GLU A 33 7.75 6.44 -7.69
CA GLU A 33 8.98 7.20 -7.75
C GLU A 33 10.17 6.48 -7.07
N PRO A 34 10.14 6.16 -5.78
CA PRO A 34 11.25 5.45 -5.13
C PRO A 34 11.46 4.05 -5.71
N LEU A 35 10.38 3.38 -6.11
CA LEU A 35 10.41 2.00 -6.58
C LEU A 35 11.06 1.90 -7.97
N ILE A 36 10.67 2.75 -8.92
CA ILE A 36 11.29 2.82 -10.24
C ILE A 36 12.75 3.27 -10.12
N ALA A 37 13.02 4.33 -9.33
CA ALA A 37 14.38 4.81 -9.14
C ALA A 37 15.30 3.70 -8.60
N ALA A 38 14.85 2.96 -7.58
CA ALA A 38 15.65 1.87 -7.02
C ALA A 38 15.82 0.69 -7.98
N VAL A 39 14.78 0.30 -8.73
CA VAL A 39 14.89 -0.75 -9.76
C VAL A 39 15.88 -0.36 -10.85
N VAL A 40 15.88 0.91 -11.28
CA VAL A 40 16.82 1.41 -12.30
C VAL A 40 18.26 1.40 -11.78
N VAL A 41 18.45 1.78 -10.52
CA VAL A 41 19.78 1.85 -9.89
C VAL A 41 20.33 0.47 -9.52
N ALA A 42 19.45 -0.48 -9.19
CA ALA A 42 19.80 -1.84 -8.78
C ALA A 42 18.87 -2.88 -9.43
N PRO A 43 18.99 -3.11 -10.75
CA PRO A 43 18.09 -3.99 -11.49
C PRO A 43 18.42 -5.46 -11.18
N THR A 44 17.66 -6.04 -10.25
CA THR A 44 17.84 -7.43 -9.82
C THR A 44 16.52 -8.19 -9.84
N PHE A 45 16.59 -9.53 -9.88
CA PHE A 45 15.40 -10.35 -9.74
C PHE A 45 14.73 -10.18 -8.36
N ALA A 46 15.53 -9.89 -7.33
CA ALA A 46 15.05 -9.47 -6.01
C ALA A 46 14.18 -8.20 -6.08
N ALA A 47 14.60 -7.20 -6.87
CA ALA A 47 13.86 -5.95 -7.03
C ALA A 47 12.44 -6.16 -7.59
N PHE A 48 12.26 -7.15 -8.48
CA PHE A 48 10.94 -7.53 -8.97
C PHE A 48 10.03 -8.02 -7.84
N TRP A 49 10.48 -8.95 -7.00
CA TRP A 49 9.66 -9.49 -5.90
C TRP A 49 9.36 -8.45 -4.83
N ILE A 50 10.34 -7.60 -4.51
CA ILE A 50 10.14 -6.47 -3.59
C ILE A 50 9.11 -5.49 -4.18
N SER A 51 9.16 -5.24 -5.49
CA SER A 51 8.18 -4.37 -6.15
C SER A 51 6.75 -4.94 -6.07
N VAL A 52 6.59 -6.24 -6.35
CA VAL A 52 5.30 -6.94 -6.23
C VAL A 52 4.78 -6.87 -4.78
N PHE A 53 5.65 -7.09 -3.80
CA PHE A 53 5.33 -6.96 -2.38
C PHE A 53 4.80 -5.57 -2.02
N VAL A 54 5.53 -4.51 -2.38
CA VAL A 54 5.18 -3.12 -2.03
C VAL A 54 3.92 -2.66 -2.77
N ILE A 55 3.78 -3.00 -4.05
CA ILE A 55 2.58 -2.69 -4.85
C ILE A 55 1.37 -3.41 -4.28
N GLY A 56 1.50 -4.69 -3.91
CA GLY A 56 0.45 -5.47 -3.25
C GLY A 56 0.01 -4.83 -1.93
N ALA A 57 0.96 -4.43 -1.08
CA ALA A 57 0.67 -3.71 0.16
C ALA A 57 -0.11 -2.41 -0.11
N PHE A 58 0.36 -1.60 -1.06
CA PHE A 58 -0.25 -0.33 -1.40
C PHE A 58 -1.68 -0.48 -1.93
N LEU A 59 -1.90 -1.41 -2.86
CA LEU A 59 -3.22 -1.67 -3.45
C LEU A 59 -4.21 -2.26 -2.43
N ALA A 60 -3.72 -3.05 -1.47
CA ALA A 60 -4.57 -3.61 -0.41
C ALA A 60 -5.17 -2.55 0.53
N ARG A 61 -4.56 -1.36 0.65
CA ARG A 61 -4.97 -0.32 1.62
C ARG A 61 -6.42 0.12 1.46
N GLN A 62 -6.83 0.45 0.24
CA GLN A 62 -8.17 0.97 -0.05
C GLN A 62 -9.29 -0.05 0.25
N PRO A 63 -9.25 -1.28 -0.30
CA PRO A 63 -10.28 -2.27 0.00
C PRO A 63 -10.26 -2.69 1.48
N LEU A 64 -9.07 -2.80 2.10
CA LEU A 64 -8.96 -3.13 3.53
C LEU A 64 -9.59 -2.04 4.41
N LYS A 65 -9.38 -0.78 4.09
CA LYS A 65 -10.00 0.37 4.78
C LYS A 65 -11.52 0.33 4.70
N ILE A 66 -12.07 0.05 3.52
CA ILE A 66 -13.53 -0.04 3.32
C ILE A 66 -14.10 -1.22 4.13
N PHE A 67 -13.48 -2.39 4.00
CA PHE A 67 -13.89 -3.59 4.73
C PHE A 67 -13.83 -3.38 6.25
N ALA A 68 -12.71 -2.91 6.78
CA ALA A 68 -12.51 -2.69 8.22
C ALA A 68 -13.45 -1.60 8.77
N SER A 69 -13.72 -0.53 8.01
CA SER A 69 -14.67 0.50 8.43
C SER A 69 -16.11 -0.02 8.46
N ASN A 70 -16.50 -0.88 7.52
CA ASN A 70 -17.84 -1.46 7.46
C ASN A 70 -18.03 -2.47 8.60
N TRP A 71 -17.01 -3.32 8.83
CA TRP A 71 -16.96 -4.25 9.96
C TRP A 71 -17.13 -3.52 11.31
N LYS A 72 -16.35 -2.46 11.56
CA LYS A 72 -16.44 -1.69 12.81
C LYS A 72 -17.79 -1.02 13.03
N THR A 73 -18.51 -0.67 11.97
CA THR A 73 -19.80 0.02 12.06
C THR A 73 -21.00 -0.93 12.02
N GLY A 74 -20.76 -2.25 11.90
CA GLY A 74 -21.81 -3.26 11.75
C GLY A 74 -22.62 -3.14 10.44
N ARG A 75 -22.15 -2.32 9.50
CA ARG A 75 -22.81 -2.12 8.21
C ARG A 75 -22.30 -3.16 7.22
N ASN A 76 -23.21 -3.86 6.55
CA ASN A 76 -22.85 -4.83 5.50
C ASN A 76 -23.48 -4.47 4.15
N PRO A 77 -23.11 -3.32 3.55
CA PRO A 77 -23.54 -3.01 2.18
C PRO A 77 -22.91 -4.01 1.19
N ASP A 78 -23.54 -4.21 0.03
CA ASP A 78 -23.08 -5.10 -1.05
C ASP A 78 -21.60 -4.85 -1.46
N GLU A 79 -21.14 -3.61 -1.29
CA GLU A 79 -19.76 -3.18 -1.53
C GLU A 79 -18.73 -3.85 -0.61
N THR A 80 -19.15 -4.35 0.56
CA THR A 80 -18.29 -4.99 1.56
C THR A 80 -17.75 -6.33 1.07
N ALA A 81 -18.57 -7.13 0.39
CA ALA A 81 -18.13 -8.40 -0.18
C ALA A 81 -17.07 -8.19 -1.27
N VAL A 82 -17.24 -7.14 -2.09
CA VAL A 82 -16.26 -6.74 -3.10
C VAL A 82 -14.96 -6.27 -2.43
N ALA A 83 -15.05 -5.38 -1.44
CA ALA A 83 -13.89 -4.91 -0.70
C ALA A 83 -13.11 -6.06 -0.04
N PHE A 84 -13.80 -7.03 0.55
CA PHE A 84 -13.16 -8.21 1.14
C PHE A 84 -12.41 -9.06 0.10
N ARG A 85 -13.05 -9.38 -1.04
CA ARG A 85 -12.42 -10.16 -2.11
C ARG A 85 -11.15 -9.49 -2.65
N TYR A 86 -11.17 -8.17 -2.85
CA TYR A 86 -9.98 -7.45 -3.32
C TYR A 86 -8.92 -7.27 -2.23
N THR A 87 -9.33 -7.21 -0.96
CA THR A 87 -8.38 -7.29 0.17
C THR A 87 -7.62 -8.61 0.15
N LEU A 88 -8.33 -9.73 -0.05
CA LEU A 88 -7.70 -11.05 -0.17
C LEU A 88 -6.82 -11.16 -1.41
N PHE A 89 -7.29 -10.66 -2.56
CA PHE A 89 -6.54 -10.69 -3.81
C PHE A 89 -5.22 -9.92 -3.69
N TYR A 90 -5.26 -8.66 -3.25
CA TYR A 90 -4.04 -7.88 -3.08
C TYR A 90 -3.19 -8.38 -1.90
N GLY A 91 -3.81 -8.94 -0.86
CA GLY A 91 -3.11 -9.64 0.21
C GLY A 91 -2.34 -10.87 -0.29
N ALA A 92 -2.88 -11.60 -1.27
CA ALA A 92 -2.18 -12.70 -1.92
C ALA A 92 -1.01 -12.19 -2.76
N VAL A 93 -1.19 -11.11 -3.54
CA VAL A 93 -0.10 -10.46 -4.30
C VAL A 93 1.03 -10.02 -3.36
N PHE A 94 0.68 -9.34 -2.26
CA PHE A 94 1.60 -8.96 -1.20
C PHE A 94 2.36 -10.17 -0.64
N SER A 95 1.65 -11.25 -0.29
CA SER A 95 2.23 -12.44 0.31
C SER A 95 3.17 -13.18 -0.64
N ILE A 96 2.80 -13.26 -1.92
CA ILE A 96 3.62 -13.83 -2.99
C ILE A 96 4.91 -13.02 -3.17
N GLY A 97 4.80 -11.69 -3.22
CA GLY A 97 5.94 -10.77 -3.26
C GLY A 97 6.89 -10.93 -2.06
N LEU A 98 6.32 -10.99 -0.85
CA LEU A 98 7.06 -11.15 0.39
C LEU A 98 7.78 -12.50 0.43
N TYR A 99 7.08 -13.58 0.06
CA TYR A 99 7.65 -14.91 0.00
C TYR A 99 8.83 -14.98 -0.98
N GLY A 100 8.66 -14.46 -2.20
CA GLY A 100 9.75 -14.39 -3.18
C GLY A 100 10.95 -13.58 -2.67
N SER A 101 10.69 -12.49 -1.94
CA SER A 101 11.74 -11.67 -1.33
C SER A 101 12.49 -12.43 -0.22
N ILE A 102 11.78 -13.08 0.71
CA ILE A 102 12.41 -13.86 1.79
C ILE A 102 13.20 -15.06 1.24
N TYR A 103 12.70 -15.67 0.16
CA TYR A 103 13.35 -16.83 -0.45
C TYR A 103 14.65 -16.48 -1.17
N LEU A 104 14.70 -15.32 -1.83
CA LEU A 104 15.85 -14.92 -2.66
C LEU A 104 16.89 -14.07 -1.94
N LEU A 105 16.50 -13.36 -0.88
CA LEU A 105 17.38 -12.41 -0.21
C LEU A 105 17.86 -12.92 1.16
N PRO A 106 19.10 -12.61 1.55
CA PRO A 106 19.53 -12.76 2.94
C PRO A 106 18.61 -11.95 3.88
N PRO A 107 18.29 -12.45 5.09
CA PRO A 107 17.41 -11.75 6.03
C PRO A 107 17.87 -10.33 6.39
N GLN A 108 19.18 -10.09 6.37
CA GLN A 108 19.82 -8.80 6.64
C GLN A 108 19.33 -7.71 5.68
N THR A 109 19.02 -8.06 4.44
CA THR A 109 18.59 -7.11 3.42
C THR A 109 17.22 -6.52 3.71
N LEU A 110 16.41 -7.22 4.53
CA LEU A 110 15.06 -6.78 4.92
C LEU A 110 15.05 -5.87 6.16
N ILE A 111 16.20 -5.58 6.76
CA ILE A 111 16.30 -4.70 7.95
C ILE A 111 15.57 -3.36 7.75
N PRO A 112 15.70 -2.63 6.62
CA PRO A 112 14.97 -1.38 6.42
C PRO A 112 13.45 -1.55 6.51
N PHE A 113 12.89 -2.68 6.03
CA PHE A 113 11.46 -2.96 6.21
C PHE A 113 11.08 -3.17 7.67
N VAL A 114 11.91 -3.88 8.44
CA VAL A 114 11.67 -4.09 9.88
C VAL A 114 11.60 -2.75 10.62
N LEU A 115 12.48 -1.81 10.28
CA LEU A 115 12.51 -0.48 10.90
C LEU A 115 11.24 0.33 10.65
N VAL A 116 10.57 0.14 9.50
CA VAL A 116 9.34 0.88 9.17
C VAL A 116 8.05 0.16 9.56
N ILE A 117 8.12 -1.07 10.11
CA ILE A 117 6.92 -1.79 10.58
C ILE A 117 6.05 -0.92 11.52
N PRO A 118 6.61 -0.23 12.54
CA PRO A 118 5.79 0.62 13.41
C PRO A 118 5.07 1.75 12.66
N LEU A 119 5.73 2.35 11.66
CA LEU A 119 5.16 3.41 10.82
C LEU A 119 4.06 2.87 9.90
N ALA A 120 4.27 1.68 9.33
CA ALA A 120 3.27 1.00 8.50
C ALA A 120 2.04 0.60 9.32
N ILE A 121 2.21 0.13 10.56
CA ILE A 121 1.11 -0.17 11.49
C ILE A 121 0.35 1.11 11.84
N TYR A 122 1.05 2.19 12.17
CA TYR A 122 0.42 3.48 12.44
C TYR A 122 -0.37 3.98 11.24
N GLN A 123 0.19 3.83 10.03
CA GLN A 123 -0.49 4.22 8.80
C GLN A 123 -1.77 3.43 8.59
N LEU A 124 -1.72 2.10 8.78
CA LEU A 124 -2.90 1.25 8.67
C LEU A 124 -3.97 1.62 9.71
N TYR A 125 -3.55 1.98 10.92
CA TYR A 125 -4.46 2.49 11.95
C TYR A 125 -5.17 3.78 11.51
N CYS A 126 -4.42 4.74 10.96
CA CYS A 126 -4.97 5.99 10.43
C CYS A 126 -5.93 5.77 9.26
N ASP A 127 -5.60 4.83 8.36
CA ASP A 127 -6.44 4.43 7.24
C ASP A 127 -7.80 3.93 7.71
N VAL A 128 -7.82 2.98 8.66
CA VAL A 128 -9.05 2.40 9.23
C VAL A 128 -9.82 3.44 10.04
N SER A 129 -9.13 4.37 10.71
CA SER A 129 -9.75 5.41 11.54
C SER A 129 -10.26 6.61 10.75
N ARG A 130 -10.23 6.56 9.40
CA ARG A 130 -10.60 7.66 8.48
C ARG A 130 -9.79 8.94 8.69
N LYS A 131 -8.60 8.83 9.28
CA LYS A 131 -7.64 9.91 9.50
C LYS A 131 -6.53 9.96 8.42
N SER A 132 -6.73 9.28 7.29
CA SER A 132 -5.72 9.15 6.23
C SER A 132 -5.30 10.48 5.58
N ARG A 133 -6.11 11.54 5.70
CA ARG A 133 -5.81 12.90 5.22
C ARG A 133 -5.00 13.75 6.21
N GLN A 134 -4.50 13.15 7.29
CA GLN A 134 -3.62 13.85 8.23
C GLN A 134 -2.19 13.79 7.71
N LEU A 135 -1.48 14.91 7.81
CA LEU A 135 -0.08 15.03 7.39
C LEU A 135 0.79 13.88 7.94
N MET A 136 0.58 13.50 9.20
CA MET A 136 1.33 12.41 9.83
C MET A 136 1.12 11.07 9.15
N ALA A 137 -0.10 10.76 8.71
CA ALA A 137 -0.40 9.55 7.97
C ALA A 137 0.26 9.56 6.58
N GLU A 138 0.20 10.70 5.89
CA GLU A 138 0.86 10.83 4.58
C GLU A 138 2.38 10.64 4.68
N LEU A 139 3.01 11.26 5.68
CA LEU A 139 4.45 11.12 5.95
C LEU A 139 4.84 9.70 6.33
N THR A 140 4.17 9.06 7.29
CA THR A 140 4.52 7.69 7.68
C THR A 140 4.34 6.70 6.54
N GLY A 141 3.30 6.90 5.71
CA GLY A 141 3.09 6.12 4.49
C GLY A 141 4.21 6.30 3.47
N ALA A 142 4.61 7.55 3.18
CA ALA A 142 5.70 7.85 2.25
C ALA A 142 7.05 7.29 2.73
N ILE A 143 7.37 7.45 4.02
CA ILE A 143 8.59 6.91 4.63
C ILE A 143 8.60 5.37 4.56
N ALA A 144 7.47 4.73 4.88
CA ALA A 144 7.38 3.27 4.84
C ALA A 144 7.52 2.73 3.41
N ILE A 145 6.84 3.32 2.43
CA ILE A 145 6.91 2.88 1.03
C ILE A 145 8.31 3.12 0.45
N SER A 146 8.91 4.28 0.70
CA SER A 146 10.24 4.61 0.18
C SER A 146 11.37 3.77 0.79
N SER A 147 11.16 3.10 1.92
CA SER A 147 12.12 2.12 2.46
C SER A 147 12.43 0.97 1.50
N SER A 148 11.50 0.69 0.57
CA SER A 148 11.73 -0.26 -0.53
C SER A 148 12.95 0.10 -1.37
N ALA A 149 13.28 1.38 -1.51
CA ALA A 149 14.48 1.82 -2.22
C ALA A 149 15.77 1.37 -1.54
N ALA A 150 15.84 1.45 -0.19
CA ALA A 150 16.97 0.93 0.56
C ALA A 150 17.08 -0.59 0.42
N VAL A 151 15.97 -1.33 0.52
CA VAL A 151 15.98 -2.78 0.40
C VAL A 151 16.43 -3.22 -0.99
N ILE A 152 15.92 -2.58 -2.05
CA ILE A 152 16.29 -2.88 -3.44
C ILE A 152 17.77 -2.55 -3.70
N ALA A 153 18.25 -1.39 -3.26
CA ALA A 153 19.66 -1.02 -3.42
C ALA A 153 20.59 -2.00 -2.69
N PHE A 154 20.26 -2.36 -1.45
CA PHE A 154 21.06 -3.30 -0.68
C PHE A 154 21.03 -4.71 -1.30
N ALA A 155 19.89 -5.13 -1.85
CA ALA A 155 19.76 -6.37 -2.62
C ALA A 155 20.62 -6.35 -3.89
N GLY A 156 20.83 -5.18 -4.49
CA GLY A 156 21.74 -4.94 -5.61
C GLY A 156 23.22 -4.91 -5.24
N GLY A 157 23.59 -5.18 -3.98
CA GLY A 157 24.98 -5.22 -3.53
C GLY A 157 25.54 -3.88 -3.06
N TRP A 158 24.69 -2.85 -2.91
CA TRP A 158 25.14 -1.59 -2.31
C TRP A 158 25.54 -1.79 -0.85
N SER A 159 26.40 -0.92 -0.33
CA SER A 159 26.67 -0.92 1.11
C SER A 159 25.40 -0.54 1.89
N PHE A 160 25.30 -1.01 3.14
CA PHE A 160 24.18 -0.66 4.01
C PHE A 160 24.04 0.86 4.17
N ALA A 161 25.16 1.57 4.35
CA ALA A 161 25.18 3.03 4.45
C ALA A 161 24.61 3.71 3.19
N ALA A 162 25.07 3.32 1.99
CA ALA A 162 24.59 3.89 0.74
C ALA A 162 23.09 3.63 0.53
N SER A 163 22.62 2.44 0.92
CA SER A 163 21.21 2.04 0.81
C SER A 163 20.30 2.87 1.72
N ILE A 164 20.70 3.09 2.99
CA ILE A 164 19.98 3.97 3.91
C ILE A 164 20.06 5.43 3.47
N SER A 165 21.19 5.89 2.92
CA SER A 165 21.31 7.24 2.37
C SER A 165 20.34 7.46 1.20
N LEU A 166 20.20 6.48 0.30
CA LEU A 166 19.22 6.55 -0.80
C LEU A 166 17.80 6.69 -0.27
N TRP A 167 17.43 5.90 0.75
CA TRP A 167 16.14 6.05 1.40
C TRP A 167 15.98 7.42 2.08
N GLY A 168 17.02 7.92 2.75
CA GLY A 168 17.04 9.26 3.36
C GLY A 168 16.74 10.38 2.37
N ILE A 169 17.18 10.28 1.11
CA ILE A 169 16.85 11.24 0.05
C ILE A 169 15.34 11.26 -0.22
N PHE A 170 14.71 10.10 -0.33
CA PHE A 170 13.25 10.02 -0.53
C PHE A 170 12.47 10.53 0.68
N VAL A 171 12.95 10.24 1.90
CA VAL A 171 12.36 10.77 3.13
C VAL A 171 12.44 12.30 3.16
N ALA A 172 13.61 12.88 2.88
CA ALA A 172 13.81 14.33 2.88
C ALA A 172 12.94 15.03 1.83
N ARG A 173 12.73 14.40 0.67
CA ARG A 173 11.84 14.90 -0.40
C ARG A 173 10.37 14.90 0.02
N SER A 174 9.95 13.97 0.88
CA SER A 174 8.55 13.85 1.31
C SER A 174 8.11 14.84 2.39
N ILE A 175 9.02 15.69 2.89
CA ILE A 175 8.78 16.76 3.89
C ILE A 175 8.73 18.11 3.17
#